data_AF-A0A7S1CQR6-F1
#
_entry.id   AF-A0A7S1CQR6-F1
#
_cell.length_a   1.000
_cell.length_b   1.000
_cell.length_c   1.000
_cell.angle_alpha   90.00
_cell.angle_beta   90.00
_cell.angle_gamma   90.00
#
_symmetry.space_group_name_H-M   'P 1'
#
loop_
_entity.id
_entity.type
_entity.pdbx_description
1 polymer ?
#
loop_
_entity_poly.entity_id
_entity_poly.type
_entity_poly.pdbx_seq_one_letter_code
_entity_poly.pdbx_strand_id
1 'polypeptide(L)'
;GGGGRRKSKKGSLPEVTQLMTRKDASFVLNKWVFRTKESASVGASGGEGAGEGGWSVAGASDPLIPHSRNEDLLEYVRMQLAASPDVDDAAAALLARELMREFDEATRTVESFRRRHVQQLRRRGGRATDASLGVSMRERRQEGADETVVQLRYTDPFGARHLDHTVELWRSHYDRLSRDYAEARNGAASNARLNWRIFNVVLRYETLARFSSGLQAALPPRMFAVLHRLFGVRHECFASPLNRSDHTLSFGSIFPDTDRYFGSRGSFFSFAPGIGSFECNPPFDRRSIQQCFAYIVQLLREADAKADPHPLSFVVVIGEMERWDPVVEVEGVEEYLCEARRVERGRHSYLWGMQHRPVRGRGWRTAADEWKASMASAVYWLQNAAGGVTWPVTRDKVDAVMEAFKLE
;
A
#
# COMPACT_ATOMS: atom_id res chain seq x y z
N GLY A 1 42.99 9.02 -59.66
CA GLY A 1 42.00 8.57 -58.65
C GLY A 1 42.37 9.13 -57.29
N GLY A 2 41.40 9.45 -56.43
CA GLY A 2 41.66 10.04 -55.10
C GLY A 2 41.98 8.99 -54.03
N GLY A 3 42.99 9.24 -53.20
CA GLY A 3 43.35 8.37 -52.08
C GLY A 3 42.44 8.56 -50.86
N GLY A 4 41.94 7.47 -50.29
CA GLY A 4 41.04 7.51 -49.14
C GLY A 4 41.74 7.80 -47.81
N ARG A 5 41.34 8.88 -47.12
CA ARG A 5 41.68 9.11 -45.70
C ARG A 5 40.58 8.55 -44.80
N ARG A 6 40.94 7.63 -43.89
CA ARG A 6 40.07 7.19 -42.79
C ARG A 6 39.68 8.40 -41.91
N LYS A 7 38.40 8.51 -41.54
CA LYS A 7 37.94 9.26 -40.37
C LYS A 7 37.27 8.30 -39.38
N SER A 8 37.49 8.52 -38.09
CA SER A 8 36.94 7.68 -37.02
C SER A 8 35.46 7.94 -36.80
N LYS A 9 34.66 6.87 -36.66
CA LYS A 9 33.35 6.97 -36.02
C LYS A 9 33.56 7.05 -34.50
N LYS A 10 33.39 8.22 -33.90
CA LYS A 10 32.96 8.28 -32.49
C LYS A 10 31.48 7.90 -32.46
N GLY A 11 31.09 7.02 -31.53
CA GLY A 11 29.69 6.68 -31.34
C GLY A 11 28.93 7.84 -30.70
N SER A 12 27.84 8.27 -31.34
CA SER A 12 26.77 9.03 -30.68
C SER A 12 25.76 8.02 -30.13
N LEU A 13 25.46 8.10 -28.82
CA LEU A 13 24.26 7.48 -28.27
C LEU A 13 23.03 8.10 -28.96
N PRO A 14 21.96 7.32 -29.22
CA PRO A 14 20.69 7.88 -29.69
C PRO A 14 20.14 8.91 -28.68
N GLU A 15 19.51 9.97 -29.17
CA GLU A 15 18.84 10.94 -28.30
C GLU A 15 17.61 10.29 -27.64
N VAL A 16 17.67 10.11 -26.32
CA VAL A 16 16.61 9.47 -25.51
C VAL A 16 15.30 10.30 -25.51
N THR A 17 15.35 11.53 -26.02
CA THR A 17 14.33 12.58 -25.93
C THR A 17 13.05 12.37 -26.76
N GLN A 18 12.84 11.23 -27.43
CA GLN A 18 11.71 11.01 -28.35
C GLN A 18 10.76 9.83 -28.06
N LEU A 19 11.00 9.02 -27.02
CA LEU A 19 10.14 7.85 -26.73
C LEU A 19 9.66 7.77 -25.27
N MET A 20 8.66 8.58 -24.93
CA MET A 20 7.40 8.14 -24.30
C MET A 20 6.47 9.34 -24.10
N THR A 21 5.27 9.30 -24.67
CA THR A 21 4.16 10.18 -24.24
C THR A 21 3.49 9.59 -22.99
N ARG A 22 2.68 10.39 -22.28
CA ARG A 22 1.78 9.87 -21.23
C ARG A 22 0.90 8.71 -21.71
N LYS A 23 0.59 8.66 -23.01
CA LYS A 23 -0.20 7.58 -23.61
C LYS A 23 0.60 6.28 -23.70
N ASP A 24 1.92 6.34 -23.89
CA ASP A 24 2.78 5.17 -24.09
C ASP A 24 3.11 4.49 -22.77
N ALA A 25 3.50 5.26 -21.73
CA ALA A 25 3.63 4.75 -20.37
C ALA A 25 2.31 4.13 -19.88
N SER A 26 1.18 4.79 -20.15
CA SER A 26 -0.15 4.28 -19.83
C SER A 26 -0.58 3.10 -20.72
N PHE A 27 -0.03 2.94 -21.94
CA PHE A 27 -0.32 1.82 -22.84
C PHE A 27 0.46 0.56 -22.45
N VAL A 28 1.70 0.71 -21.95
CA VAL A 28 2.45 -0.37 -21.30
C VAL A 28 1.70 -0.83 -20.04
N LEU A 29 1.34 0.09 -19.14
CA LEU A 29 0.63 -0.24 -17.89
C LEU A 29 -0.78 -0.81 -18.11
N ASN A 30 -1.59 -0.27 -19.03
CA ASN A 30 -2.94 -0.79 -19.27
C ASN A 30 -2.95 -2.13 -20.04
N LYS A 31 -1.90 -2.46 -20.82
CA LYS A 31 -1.83 -3.74 -21.54
C LYS A 31 -1.78 -4.97 -20.61
N TRP A 32 -1.35 -4.79 -19.37
CA TRP A 32 -1.24 -5.87 -18.39
C TRP A 32 -2.60 -6.38 -17.86
N VAL A 33 -3.69 -5.63 -18.07
CA VAL A 33 -5.01 -5.97 -17.54
C VAL A 33 -5.83 -6.77 -18.57
N PHE A 34 -5.71 -8.11 -18.48
CA PHE A 34 -6.39 -9.18 -19.26
C PHE A 34 -5.90 -9.50 -20.69
N ARG A 35 -4.96 -10.46 -20.81
CA ARG A 35 -5.19 -11.77 -21.49
C ARG A 35 -4.02 -12.74 -21.31
N THR A 36 -4.33 -14.01 -21.06
CA THR A 36 -3.37 -15.12 -20.87
C THR A 36 -3.20 -15.98 -22.12
N LYS A 37 -1.96 -16.34 -22.49
CA LYS A 37 -1.56 -17.70 -22.95
C LYS A 37 -0.05 -17.80 -23.22
N GLU A 38 0.56 -18.89 -22.70
CA GLU A 38 1.79 -19.59 -23.16
C GLU A 38 3.06 -18.74 -23.50
N SER A 39 4.27 -18.97 -22.95
CA SER A 39 4.83 -20.10 -22.18
C SER A 39 6.28 -19.79 -21.68
N ALA A 40 6.91 -20.72 -20.90
CA ALA A 40 8.30 -20.70 -20.37
C ALA A 40 8.58 -19.67 -19.23
N SER A 41 8.88 -20.04 -17.94
CA SER A 41 10.04 -20.75 -17.34
C SER A 41 11.34 -19.89 -17.30
N VAL A 42 12.14 -19.73 -16.22
CA VAL A 42 12.49 -20.54 -15.01
C VAL A 42 12.99 -19.63 -13.85
N GLY A 43 12.96 -20.08 -12.57
CA GLY A 43 14.02 -19.75 -11.57
C GLY A 43 13.60 -19.30 -10.16
N ALA A 44 14.20 -19.88 -9.10
CA ALA A 44 14.09 -19.53 -7.66
C ALA A 44 14.87 -18.24 -7.27
N SER A 45 14.98 -17.71 -6.04
CA SER A 45 14.52 -18.00 -4.64
C SER A 45 14.37 -16.63 -3.90
N GLY A 46 14.25 -16.40 -2.57
CA GLY A 46 14.02 -17.21 -1.35
C GLY A 46 14.59 -16.55 -0.06
N GLY A 47 13.89 -16.65 1.10
CA GLY A 47 14.31 -16.14 2.44
C GLY A 47 14.35 -14.60 2.60
N GLU A 48 14.88 -14.01 3.68
CA GLU A 48 14.40 -13.92 5.10
C GLU A 48 14.56 -12.42 5.53
N GLY A 49 14.04 -11.82 6.62
CA GLY A 49 13.40 -12.24 7.87
C GLY A 49 13.13 -11.00 8.80
N ALA A 50 12.82 -11.18 10.10
CA ALA A 50 12.11 -10.25 10.99
C ALA A 50 12.24 -10.52 12.51
N GLY A 51 11.91 -9.53 13.35
CA GLY A 51 11.82 -9.69 14.82
C GLY A 51 10.70 -8.89 15.51
N GLU A 52 10.49 -9.09 16.82
CA GLU A 52 9.31 -8.61 17.58
C GLU A 52 9.61 -7.70 18.81
N GLY A 53 8.98 -6.51 18.90
CA GLY A 53 9.15 -5.56 20.01
C GLY A 53 8.16 -4.37 20.02
N GLY A 54 7.53 -4.12 21.17
CA GLY A 54 6.42 -3.15 21.34
C GLY A 54 6.76 -1.65 21.17
N TRP A 55 5.78 -0.88 20.68
CA TRP A 55 5.99 0.42 20.04
C TRP A 55 5.73 1.65 20.93
N SER A 56 6.80 2.31 21.38
CA SER A 56 6.73 3.65 21.99
C SER A 56 7.11 4.73 20.96
N VAL A 57 6.16 5.61 20.60
CA VAL A 57 6.37 6.67 19.61
C VAL A 57 6.99 7.91 20.28
N ALA A 58 8.29 7.82 20.61
CA ALA A 58 9.00 8.87 21.30
C ALA A 58 9.38 10.06 20.40
N GLY A 59 9.01 11.27 20.82
CA GLY A 59 9.74 12.53 20.53
C GLY A 59 9.77 13.12 19.12
N ALA A 60 9.36 12.39 18.06
CA ALA A 60 9.46 12.88 16.69
C ALA A 60 8.56 14.11 16.42
N SER A 61 9.17 15.26 16.09
CA SER A 61 8.47 16.55 15.97
C SER A 61 7.52 16.65 14.75
N ASP A 62 6.24 16.31 14.96
CA ASP A 62 5.05 16.49 14.08
C ASP A 62 5.34 17.24 12.75
N PRO A 63 5.86 16.55 11.71
CA PRO A 63 6.26 17.22 10.48
C PRO A 63 5.04 17.51 9.61
N LEU A 64 4.69 18.79 9.49
CA LEU A 64 3.64 19.28 8.58
C LEU A 64 4.00 19.10 7.08
N ILE A 65 5.21 18.63 6.75
CA ILE A 65 5.67 18.23 5.41
C ILE A 65 5.82 16.71 5.48
N PRO A 66 5.05 15.93 4.70
CA PRO A 66 5.43 14.58 4.26
C PRO A 66 6.84 14.55 3.66
N HIS A 67 7.63 13.55 3.99
CA HIS A 67 8.99 13.41 3.47
C HIS A 67 8.95 12.89 2.03
N SER A 68 9.77 13.42 1.12
CA SER A 68 9.77 12.98 -0.29
C SER A 68 10.57 11.69 -0.50
N ARG A 69 11.69 11.57 0.22
CA ARG A 69 12.52 10.36 0.24
C ARG A 69 11.85 9.33 1.13
N ASN A 70 11.09 8.45 0.52
CA ASN A 70 10.75 7.17 1.10
C ASN A 70 11.55 6.14 0.29
N GLU A 71 12.54 5.53 0.93
CA GLU A 71 13.49 4.64 0.26
C GLU A 71 12.83 3.28 -0.03
N ASP A 72 11.97 2.81 0.88
CA ASP A 72 11.07 1.67 0.69
C ASP A 72 10.13 1.87 -0.51
N LEU A 73 9.58 3.07 -0.71
CA LEU A 73 8.78 3.42 -1.89
C LEU A 73 9.61 3.40 -3.17
N LEU A 74 10.82 3.99 -3.15
CA LEU A 74 11.70 4.00 -4.32
C LEU A 74 12.09 2.57 -4.72
N GLU A 75 12.36 1.70 -3.74
CA GLU A 75 12.71 0.30 -4.00
C GLU A 75 11.48 -0.52 -4.42
N TYR A 76 10.33 -0.39 -3.75
CA TYR A 76 9.05 -0.95 -4.18
C TYR A 76 8.73 -0.56 -5.63
N VAL A 77 8.91 0.71 -5.99
CA VAL A 77 8.72 1.23 -7.34
C VAL A 77 9.70 0.58 -8.34
N ARG A 78 10.99 0.45 -8.00
CA ARG A 78 11.96 -0.28 -8.83
C ARG A 78 11.55 -1.74 -9.01
N MET A 79 11.14 -2.40 -7.93
CA MET A 79 10.69 -3.79 -7.94
C MET A 79 9.48 -3.98 -8.86
N GLN A 80 8.46 -3.11 -8.80
CA GLN A 80 7.32 -3.19 -9.71
C GLN A 80 7.71 -2.96 -11.18
N LEU A 81 8.69 -2.09 -11.44
CA LEU A 81 9.14 -1.81 -12.79
C LEU A 81 10.02 -2.94 -13.35
N ALA A 82 10.93 -3.51 -12.54
CA ALA A 82 11.81 -4.62 -12.89
C ALA A 82 11.10 -5.99 -12.88
N ALA A 83 9.92 -6.10 -12.27
CA ALA A 83 9.04 -7.27 -12.39
C ALA A 83 8.39 -7.38 -13.80
N SER A 84 8.49 -6.34 -14.63
CA SER A 84 8.06 -6.40 -16.03
C SER A 84 9.18 -6.99 -16.91
N PRO A 85 8.96 -8.11 -17.63
CA PRO A 85 9.99 -8.76 -18.44
C PRO A 85 10.45 -7.91 -19.65
N ASP A 86 9.69 -6.87 -20.01
CA ASP A 86 10.02 -5.92 -21.08
C ASP A 86 10.88 -4.71 -20.58
N VAL A 87 11.26 -4.68 -19.30
CA VAL A 87 11.95 -3.53 -18.66
C VAL A 87 13.19 -4.02 -17.91
N ASP A 88 14.38 -3.77 -18.46
CA ASP A 88 15.64 -4.09 -17.77
C ASP A 88 15.87 -3.24 -16.51
N ASP A 89 16.77 -3.67 -15.62
CA ASP A 89 17.06 -2.98 -14.35
C ASP A 89 17.49 -1.50 -14.54
N ALA A 90 18.11 -1.14 -15.66
CA ALA A 90 18.50 0.25 -15.94
C ALA A 90 17.31 1.10 -16.38
N ALA A 91 16.42 0.55 -17.20
CA ALA A 91 15.14 1.15 -17.56
C ALA A 91 14.21 1.25 -16.33
N ALA A 92 14.13 0.21 -15.50
CA ALA A 92 13.40 0.22 -14.24
C ALA A 92 13.97 1.26 -13.26
N ALA A 93 15.30 1.33 -13.11
CA ALA A 93 15.95 2.36 -12.28
C ALA A 93 15.77 3.79 -12.84
N LEU A 94 15.65 3.96 -14.16
CA LEU A 94 15.37 5.27 -14.78
C LEU A 94 13.91 5.67 -14.57
N LEU A 95 12.96 4.79 -14.89
CA LEU A 95 11.53 4.99 -14.66
C LEU A 95 11.23 5.20 -13.17
N ALA A 96 11.94 4.50 -12.27
CA ALA A 96 11.85 4.72 -10.83
C ALA A 96 12.42 6.08 -10.40
N ARG A 97 13.45 6.61 -11.09
CA ARG A 97 13.94 7.98 -10.85
C ARG A 97 13.01 9.04 -11.42
N GLU A 98 12.30 8.77 -12.52
CA GLU A 98 11.26 9.67 -13.05
C GLU A 98 9.98 9.62 -12.21
N LEU A 99 9.61 8.46 -11.67
CA LEU A 99 8.54 8.33 -10.70
C LEU A 99 8.93 8.97 -9.37
N MET A 100 10.14 8.76 -8.86
CA MET A 100 10.61 9.55 -7.72
C MET A 100 10.78 11.04 -8.06
N ARG A 101 10.94 11.44 -9.33
CA ARG A 101 10.82 12.86 -9.73
C ARG A 101 9.38 13.34 -9.63
N GLU A 102 8.38 12.54 -10.01
CA GLU A 102 6.95 12.84 -9.83
C GLU A 102 6.52 12.80 -8.34
N PHE A 103 7.01 11.87 -7.52
CA PHE A 103 6.82 11.90 -6.06
C PHE A 103 7.57 13.06 -5.41
N ASP A 104 8.77 13.42 -5.90
CA ASP A 104 9.44 14.67 -5.56
C ASP A 104 8.74 15.88 -6.19
N GLU A 105 7.81 15.76 -7.15
CA GLU A 105 7.10 16.91 -7.75
C GLU A 105 5.77 17.15 -7.04
N ALA A 106 5.02 16.09 -6.73
CA ALA A 106 3.97 16.10 -5.73
C ALA A 106 4.54 16.56 -4.38
N THR A 107 5.70 16.05 -3.96
CA THR A 107 6.32 16.46 -2.69
C THR A 107 7.08 17.79 -2.77
N ARG A 108 7.57 18.26 -3.94
CA ARG A 108 8.05 19.66 -4.09
C ARG A 108 6.90 20.64 -4.12
N THR A 109 5.74 20.26 -4.66
CA THR A 109 4.49 20.99 -4.47
C THR A 109 4.22 21.08 -2.96
N VAL A 110 4.27 19.94 -2.24
CA VAL A 110 4.08 19.91 -0.77
C VAL A 110 5.18 20.62 0.06
N GLU A 111 6.43 20.67 -0.39
CA GLU A 111 7.51 21.45 0.25
C GLU A 111 7.38 22.95 -0.03
N SER A 112 6.97 23.32 -1.26
CA SER A 112 6.76 24.70 -1.68
C SER A 112 5.70 25.37 -0.82
N PHE A 113 4.67 24.62 -0.42
CA PHE A 113 3.66 25.04 0.55
C PHE A 113 4.25 25.57 1.86
N ARG A 114 5.45 25.10 2.29
CA ARG A 114 5.88 25.24 3.69
C ARG A 114 7.25 25.87 3.97
N ARG A 115 8.27 25.78 3.11
CA ARG A 115 9.61 26.29 3.48
C ARG A 115 9.63 27.81 3.77
N ARG A 116 8.95 28.62 2.94
CA ARG A 116 8.73 30.05 3.24
C ARG A 116 7.60 30.27 4.25
N HIS A 117 6.47 29.58 4.06
CA HIS A 117 5.24 29.88 4.78
C HIS A 117 5.25 29.50 6.26
N VAL A 118 5.64 28.27 6.62
CA VAL A 118 5.71 27.88 8.04
C VAL A 118 6.91 28.52 8.74
N GLN A 119 7.94 28.97 8.00
CA GLN A 119 8.95 29.85 8.58
C GLN A 119 8.35 31.25 8.92
N GLN A 120 7.48 31.81 8.08
CA GLN A 120 6.74 33.04 8.41
C GLN A 120 5.71 32.85 9.54
N LEU A 121 4.90 31.78 9.54
CA LEU A 121 3.94 31.48 10.61
C LEU A 121 4.66 31.35 11.96
N ARG A 122 5.77 30.58 12.02
CA ARG A 122 6.60 30.47 13.23
C ARG A 122 7.21 31.82 13.65
N ARG A 123 7.74 32.62 12.71
CA ARG A 123 8.24 33.98 12.98
C ARG A 123 7.16 34.96 13.47
N ARG A 124 5.88 34.72 13.16
CA ARG A 124 4.72 35.53 13.58
C ARG A 124 3.97 34.95 14.79
N GLY A 125 4.46 33.88 15.42
CA GLY A 125 3.77 33.20 16.53
C GLY A 125 2.46 32.50 16.15
N GLY A 126 2.16 32.38 14.85
CA GLY A 126 0.89 31.85 14.35
C GLY A 126 0.80 30.32 14.46
N ARG A 127 -0.36 29.82 14.91
CA ARG A 127 -0.68 28.39 14.86
C ARG A 127 -0.95 27.95 13.43
N ALA A 128 -0.41 26.80 13.03
CA ALA A 128 -0.73 26.18 11.75
C ALA A 128 -2.13 25.54 11.81
N THR A 129 -3.08 26.15 11.09
CA THR A 129 -4.43 25.65 10.82
C THR A 129 -4.63 25.32 9.33
N ASP A 130 -5.63 24.53 8.95
CA ASP A 130 -5.95 24.17 7.55
C ASP A 130 -6.11 25.43 6.69
N ALA A 131 -6.88 26.41 7.17
CA ALA A 131 -7.04 27.71 6.53
C ALA A 131 -5.71 28.50 6.42
N SER A 132 -4.85 28.43 7.45
CA SER A 132 -3.50 29.03 7.34
C SER A 132 -2.60 28.27 6.35
N LEU A 133 -2.83 26.97 6.15
CA LEU A 133 -2.08 26.08 5.27
C LEU A 133 -2.66 26.05 3.84
N GLY A 134 -3.60 26.95 3.51
CA GLY A 134 -4.20 27.07 2.17
C GLY A 134 -5.21 25.97 1.84
N VAL A 135 -5.59 25.10 2.79
CA VAL A 135 -6.55 24.01 2.56
C VAL A 135 -7.96 24.41 2.97
N SER A 136 -8.91 24.16 2.06
CA SER A 136 -10.34 24.29 2.25
C SER A 136 -11.05 22.96 1.98
N MET A 137 -12.15 22.72 2.70
CA MET A 137 -13.04 21.57 2.50
C MET A 137 -14.36 22.05 1.92
N ARG A 138 -14.92 21.28 0.99
CA ARG A 138 -16.28 21.45 0.47
C ARG A 138 -16.94 20.09 0.29
N GLU A 139 -18.26 20.05 0.46
CA GLU A 139 -19.06 18.88 0.11
C GLU A 139 -19.72 19.07 -1.26
N ARG A 140 -19.79 17.99 -2.04
CA ARG A 140 -20.55 17.91 -3.28
C ARG A 140 -21.47 16.70 -3.22
N ARG A 141 -22.78 16.95 -3.10
CA ARG A 141 -23.78 15.94 -3.48
C ARG A 141 -23.65 15.68 -4.98
N GLN A 142 -23.65 14.40 -5.35
CA GLN A 142 -23.31 13.96 -6.69
C GLN A 142 -24.50 13.23 -7.28
N GLU A 143 -24.98 13.70 -8.44
CA GLU A 143 -26.18 13.14 -9.08
C GLU A 143 -25.98 11.64 -9.41
N GLY A 144 -26.95 10.82 -8.99
CA GLY A 144 -26.93 9.37 -9.12
C GLY A 144 -25.98 8.63 -8.18
N ALA A 145 -25.36 9.29 -7.19
CA ALA A 145 -24.57 8.64 -6.14
C ALA A 145 -25.35 8.60 -4.82
N ASP A 146 -25.30 7.47 -4.13
CA ASP A 146 -25.90 7.30 -2.80
C ASP A 146 -25.11 8.01 -1.69
N GLU A 147 -23.91 8.51 -2.00
CA GLU A 147 -22.98 9.12 -1.07
C GLU A 147 -22.53 10.53 -1.50
N THR A 148 -22.18 11.37 -0.51
CA THR A 148 -21.64 12.72 -0.74
C THR A 148 -20.12 12.66 -0.92
N VAL A 149 -19.60 13.42 -1.89
CA VAL A 149 -18.15 13.59 -2.09
C VAL A 149 -17.63 14.72 -1.21
N VAL A 150 -16.56 14.47 -0.45
CA VAL A 150 -15.75 15.51 0.17
C VAL A 150 -14.62 15.90 -0.78
N GLN A 151 -14.53 17.19 -1.07
CA GLN A 151 -13.46 17.78 -1.88
C GLN A 151 -12.53 18.58 -0.97
N LEU A 152 -11.25 18.20 -0.94
CA LEU A 152 -10.20 18.93 -0.22
C LEU A 152 -9.32 19.66 -1.23
N ARG A 153 -9.34 20.99 -1.19
CA ARG A 153 -8.60 21.85 -2.12
C ARG A 153 -7.51 22.63 -1.38
N TYR A 154 -6.27 22.45 -1.80
CA TYR A 154 -5.19 23.40 -1.57
C TYR A 154 -5.27 24.53 -2.61
N THR A 155 -5.14 25.78 -2.16
CA THR A 155 -4.91 26.95 -3.00
C THR A 155 -3.71 27.72 -2.47
N ASP A 156 -2.82 28.16 -3.37
CA ASP A 156 -1.57 28.79 -2.95
C ASP A 156 -1.78 30.19 -2.34
N PRO A 157 -1.36 30.45 -1.08
CA PRO A 157 -1.58 31.73 -0.41
C PRO A 157 -0.73 32.88 -0.95
N PHE A 158 0.21 32.61 -1.86
CA PHE A 158 1.00 33.62 -2.58
C PHE A 158 0.52 33.82 -4.03
N GLY A 159 -0.58 33.17 -4.43
CA GLY A 159 -1.21 33.32 -5.75
C GLY A 159 -0.60 32.47 -6.87
N ALA A 160 0.31 31.54 -6.57
CA ALA A 160 0.94 30.66 -7.54
C ALA A 160 -0.02 29.53 -8.00
N ARG A 161 -1.05 29.88 -8.77
CA ARG A 161 -2.18 29.00 -9.16
C ARG A 161 -1.82 27.67 -9.86
N HIS A 162 -0.58 27.48 -10.30
CA HIS A 162 -0.11 26.19 -10.82
C HIS A 162 0.16 25.15 -9.70
N LEU A 163 0.19 25.59 -8.44
CA LEU A 163 0.31 24.75 -7.24
C LEU A 163 -1.06 24.44 -6.61
N ASP A 164 -2.15 25.05 -7.08
CA ASP A 164 -3.51 24.71 -6.65
C ASP A 164 -3.79 23.24 -6.99
N HIS A 165 -4.23 22.47 -6.00
CA HIS A 165 -4.47 21.04 -6.17
C HIS A 165 -5.72 20.61 -5.39
N THR A 166 -6.40 19.57 -5.86
CA THR A 166 -7.67 19.12 -5.29
C THR A 166 -7.74 17.61 -5.30
N VAL A 167 -8.06 17.04 -4.14
CA VAL A 167 -8.34 15.61 -3.97
C VAL A 167 -9.78 15.40 -3.56
N GLU A 168 -10.35 14.26 -3.93
CA GLU A 168 -11.74 13.90 -3.63
C GLU A 168 -11.81 12.53 -2.99
N LEU A 169 -12.65 12.40 -1.96
CA LEU A 169 -12.94 11.14 -1.30
C LEU A 169 -14.42 11.06 -0.87
N TRP A 170 -14.91 9.84 -0.70
CA TRP A 170 -16.23 9.57 -0.14
C TRP A 170 -16.34 10.06 1.31
N ARG A 171 -17.52 10.56 1.70
CA ARG A 171 -17.77 11.15 3.03
C ARG A 171 -17.51 10.17 4.17
N SER A 172 -17.90 8.91 4.02
CA SER A 172 -17.60 7.77 4.89
C SER A 172 -16.10 7.63 5.20
N HIS A 173 -15.27 7.74 4.18
CA HIS A 173 -13.81 7.66 4.31
C HIS A 173 -13.24 8.91 4.98
N TYR A 174 -13.76 10.11 4.65
CA TYR A 174 -13.41 11.34 5.38
C TYR A 174 -13.79 11.24 6.87
N ASP A 175 -14.97 10.70 7.20
CA ASP A 175 -15.42 10.50 8.57
C ASP A 175 -14.59 9.45 9.32
N ARG A 176 -14.20 8.35 8.65
CA ARG A 176 -13.32 7.33 9.21
C ARG A 176 -11.96 7.92 9.57
N LEU A 177 -11.30 8.59 8.61
CA LEU A 177 -10.05 9.31 8.83
C LEU A 177 -10.19 10.41 9.91
N SER A 178 -11.36 11.04 10.04
CA SER A 178 -11.64 12.03 11.09
C SER A 178 -11.70 11.42 12.49
N ARG A 179 -12.20 10.18 12.63
CA ARG A 179 -12.14 9.40 13.88
C ARG A 179 -10.73 8.91 14.15
N ASP A 180 -10.12 8.23 13.18
CA ASP A 180 -8.76 7.68 13.26
C ASP A 180 -7.75 8.78 13.70
N TYR A 181 -7.91 10.02 13.21
CA TYR A 181 -7.08 11.19 13.59
C TYR A 181 -7.33 11.74 15.00
N ALA A 182 -8.57 11.67 15.50
CA ALA A 182 -8.91 12.09 16.86
C ALA A 182 -8.41 11.07 17.90
N GLU A 183 -8.53 9.77 17.57
CA GLU A 183 -8.06 8.65 18.38
C GLU A 183 -6.53 8.60 18.44
N ALA A 184 -5.84 8.69 17.31
CA ALA A 184 -4.37 8.75 17.26
C ALA A 184 -3.75 9.97 17.97
N ARG A 185 -4.57 10.93 18.40
CA ARG A 185 -4.17 12.09 19.21
C ARG A 185 -4.70 12.06 20.65
N ASN A 186 -5.22 10.92 21.13
CA ASN A 186 -5.81 10.75 22.46
C ASN A 186 -6.87 11.82 22.79
N GLY A 187 -7.66 12.26 21.80
CA GLY A 187 -8.64 13.34 21.93
C GLY A 187 -8.05 14.74 22.18
N ALA A 188 -6.72 14.90 22.18
CA ALA A 188 -6.07 16.18 22.50
C ALA A 188 -6.39 17.26 21.45
N ALA A 189 -6.82 18.42 21.93
CA ALA A 189 -7.70 19.34 21.19
C ALA A 189 -7.23 19.84 19.80
N SER A 190 -8.25 20.28 19.04
CA SER A 190 -8.19 20.95 17.74
C SER A 190 -7.85 20.05 16.52
N ASN A 191 -8.90 19.78 15.74
CA ASN A 191 -8.86 19.23 14.39
C ASN A 191 -8.38 20.25 13.33
N ALA A 192 -7.77 21.37 13.75
CA ALA A 192 -7.36 22.43 12.83
C ALA A 192 -6.28 22.04 11.81
N ARG A 193 -5.81 20.79 11.75
CA ARG A 193 -4.89 20.28 10.71
C ARG A 193 -5.38 18.99 10.05
N LEU A 194 -6.67 18.69 10.22
CA LEU A 194 -7.30 17.45 9.77
C LEU A 194 -7.37 17.39 8.25
N ASN A 195 -7.87 18.47 7.62
CA ASN A 195 -8.01 18.50 6.17
C ASN A 195 -6.64 18.48 5.49
N TRP A 196 -5.64 19.16 6.07
CA TRP A 196 -4.24 19.05 5.65
C TRP A 196 -3.72 17.61 5.71
N ARG A 197 -3.96 16.88 6.80
CA ARG A 197 -3.47 15.51 6.95
C ARG A 197 -4.16 14.54 5.97
N ILE A 198 -5.48 14.63 5.83
CA ILE A 198 -6.23 13.81 4.85
C ILE A 198 -5.80 14.16 3.42
N PHE A 199 -5.68 15.44 3.08
CA PHE A 199 -5.21 15.89 1.76
C PHE A 199 -3.86 15.27 1.39
N ASN A 200 -2.90 15.25 2.32
CA ASN A 200 -1.58 14.67 2.07
C ASN A 200 -1.62 13.14 1.92
N VAL A 201 -2.42 12.40 2.71
CA VAL A 201 -2.60 10.95 2.53
C VAL A 201 -3.21 10.64 1.16
N VAL A 202 -4.34 11.28 0.82
CA VAL A 202 -5.03 11.01 -0.45
C VAL A 202 -4.16 11.42 -1.64
N LEU A 203 -3.46 12.57 -1.59
CA LEU A 203 -2.51 12.97 -2.65
C LEU A 203 -1.36 11.95 -2.81
N ARG A 204 -0.79 11.46 -1.70
CA ARG A 204 0.30 10.48 -1.71
C ARG A 204 -0.13 9.14 -2.31
N TYR A 205 -1.30 8.63 -1.92
CA TYR A 205 -1.84 7.37 -2.45
C TYR A 205 -2.40 7.51 -3.88
N GLU A 206 -3.04 8.62 -4.26
CA GLU A 206 -3.42 8.88 -5.66
C GLU A 206 -2.19 9.05 -6.57
N THR A 207 -1.08 9.56 -6.04
CA THR A 207 0.20 9.56 -6.79
C THR A 207 0.70 8.14 -7.02
N LEU A 208 0.68 7.27 -6.01
CA LEU A 208 1.03 5.84 -6.15
C LEU A 208 0.08 5.09 -7.10
N ALA A 209 -1.22 5.37 -7.02
CA ALA A 209 -2.28 4.75 -7.82
C ALA A 209 -2.06 4.90 -9.34
N ARG A 210 -1.39 5.97 -9.78
CA ARG A 210 -1.09 6.22 -11.20
C ARG A 210 -0.08 5.25 -11.81
N PHE A 211 0.62 4.46 -10.99
CA PHE A 211 1.67 3.53 -11.41
C PHE A 211 1.44 2.10 -10.92
N SER A 212 0.71 1.93 -9.80
CA SER A 212 0.43 0.64 -9.16
C SER A 212 -1.07 0.46 -8.86
N SER A 213 -1.94 0.68 -9.84
CA SER A 213 -3.40 0.61 -9.69
C SER A 213 -3.97 -0.80 -9.45
N GLY A 214 -3.19 -1.85 -9.72
CA GLY A 214 -3.64 -3.25 -9.66
C GLY A 214 -3.23 -4.04 -8.41
N LEU A 215 -2.35 -3.51 -7.56
CA LEU A 215 -1.74 -4.24 -6.43
C LEU A 215 -2.34 -3.88 -5.06
N GLN A 216 -3.53 -3.28 -5.07
CA GLN A 216 -4.29 -2.96 -3.85
C GLN A 216 -5.68 -3.57 -3.97
N ALA A 217 -5.79 -4.82 -3.57
CA ALA A 217 -7.01 -5.61 -3.55
C ALA A 217 -7.30 -6.01 -2.09
N ALA A 218 -8.09 -5.22 -1.39
CA ALA A 218 -8.37 -5.47 0.03
C ALA A 218 -9.29 -6.69 0.19
N LEU A 219 -9.18 -7.45 1.30
CA LEU A 219 -10.08 -8.59 1.52
C LEU A 219 -11.53 -8.12 1.76
N PRO A 220 -12.55 -8.91 1.36
CA PRO A 220 -13.94 -8.59 1.67
C PRO A 220 -14.18 -8.39 3.18
N PRO A 221 -15.05 -7.46 3.61
CA PRO A 221 -15.29 -7.22 5.05
C PRO A 221 -15.81 -8.46 5.77
N ARG A 222 -16.62 -9.29 5.08
CA ARG A 222 -17.08 -10.60 5.56
C ARG A 222 -15.92 -11.56 5.87
N MET A 223 -14.84 -11.55 5.09
CA MET A 223 -13.66 -12.37 5.34
C MET A 223 -12.91 -11.86 6.58
N PHE A 224 -12.68 -10.55 6.69
CA PHE A 224 -12.11 -9.94 7.89
C PHE A 224 -12.93 -10.21 9.17
N ALA A 225 -14.25 -10.18 9.10
CA ALA A 225 -15.12 -10.49 10.22
C ALA A 225 -14.94 -11.95 10.71
N VAL A 226 -14.77 -12.90 9.79
CA VAL A 226 -14.48 -14.30 10.14
C VAL A 226 -13.07 -14.48 10.69
N LEU A 227 -12.06 -13.83 10.09
CA LEU A 227 -10.67 -13.85 10.56
C LEU A 227 -10.54 -13.28 11.99
N HIS A 228 -11.17 -12.13 12.26
CA HIS A 228 -11.25 -11.52 13.59
C HIS A 228 -11.87 -12.47 14.61
N ARG A 229 -12.96 -13.15 14.25
CA ARG A 229 -13.78 -13.98 15.14
C ARG A 229 -13.18 -15.37 15.42
N LEU A 230 -12.61 -16.03 14.40
CA LEU A 230 -12.20 -17.44 14.47
C LEU A 230 -10.68 -17.63 14.64
N PHE A 231 -9.89 -16.68 14.14
CA PHE A 231 -8.42 -16.69 14.18
C PHE A 231 -7.84 -15.54 15.00
N GLY A 232 -8.69 -14.74 15.65
CA GLY A 232 -8.23 -13.67 16.55
C GLY A 232 -7.50 -12.52 15.87
N VAL A 233 -7.56 -12.38 14.54
CA VAL A 233 -6.84 -11.36 13.79
C VAL A 233 -7.20 -9.96 14.30
N ARG A 234 -6.19 -9.12 14.59
CA ARG A 234 -6.37 -7.73 15.05
C ARG A 234 -5.54 -6.69 14.29
N HIS A 235 -4.76 -7.10 13.30
CA HIS A 235 -3.87 -6.20 12.56
C HIS A 235 -3.72 -6.64 11.09
N GLU A 236 -3.80 -5.68 10.17
CA GLU A 236 -3.48 -5.84 8.74
C GLU A 236 -2.03 -5.40 8.51
N CYS A 237 -1.14 -6.31 8.12
CA CYS A 237 0.27 -5.96 7.91
C CYS A 237 0.49 -5.04 6.69
N PHE A 238 -0.40 -5.11 5.68
CA PHE A 238 -0.27 -4.41 4.41
C PHE A 238 -1.54 -3.63 4.05
N ALA A 239 -1.71 -2.42 4.60
CA ALA A 239 -2.85 -1.58 4.31
C ALA A 239 -2.48 -0.08 4.20
N SER A 240 -3.48 0.77 4.34
CA SER A 240 -3.41 2.23 4.32
C SER A 240 -4.57 2.81 5.13
N PRO A 241 -4.50 4.09 5.54
CA PRO A 241 -5.67 4.79 6.10
C PRO A 241 -6.91 4.77 5.18
N LEU A 242 -6.72 4.52 3.87
CA LEU A 242 -7.76 4.55 2.85
C LEU A 242 -8.47 3.21 2.65
N ASN A 243 -7.81 2.06 2.88
CA ASN A 243 -8.40 0.73 2.68
C ASN A 243 -8.43 -0.19 3.92
N ARG A 244 -7.83 0.19 5.06
CA ARG A 244 -7.80 -0.64 6.29
C ARG A 244 -9.20 -1.03 6.79
N SER A 245 -9.36 -2.29 7.18
CA SER A 245 -10.60 -2.89 7.68
C SER A 245 -11.07 -2.27 8.99
N ASP A 246 -12.39 -2.15 9.20
CA ASP A 246 -12.97 -1.77 10.50
C ASP A 246 -13.00 -2.94 11.51
N HIS A 247 -12.46 -4.12 11.14
CA HIS A 247 -12.29 -5.27 12.03
C HIS A 247 -10.89 -5.36 12.67
N THR A 248 -9.94 -4.48 12.33
CA THR A 248 -8.61 -4.44 12.95
C THR A 248 -8.46 -3.27 13.92
N LEU A 249 -7.47 -3.36 14.82
CA LEU A 249 -7.15 -2.35 15.83
C LEU A 249 -5.94 -1.48 15.43
N SER A 250 -5.23 -1.87 14.37
CA SER A 250 -4.05 -1.20 13.83
C SER A 250 -3.66 -1.84 12.50
N PHE A 251 -2.80 -1.19 11.73
CA PHE A 251 -2.31 -1.71 10.45
C PHE A 251 -0.89 -1.22 10.15
N GLY A 252 -0.17 -1.96 9.30
CA GLY A 252 1.06 -1.51 8.67
C GLY A 252 0.76 -0.75 7.36
N SER A 253 1.59 0.23 7.02
CA SER A 253 1.50 0.97 5.75
C SER A 253 2.83 1.57 5.28
N ILE A 254 2.93 1.80 3.97
CA ILE A 254 4.17 2.24 3.29
C ILE A 254 4.56 3.70 3.55
N PHE A 255 3.67 4.57 4.10
CA PHE A 255 3.98 5.97 4.36
C PHE A 255 3.90 6.37 5.85
N PRO A 256 4.87 5.95 6.70
CA PRO A 256 4.93 6.35 8.11
C PRO A 256 4.91 7.87 8.34
N ASP A 257 5.33 8.67 7.36
CA ASP A 257 5.35 10.12 7.44
C ASP A 257 3.94 10.76 7.41
N THR A 258 2.99 10.17 6.67
CA THR A 258 1.59 10.60 6.55
C THR A 258 0.62 9.78 7.39
N ASP A 259 0.84 8.48 7.52
CA ASP A 259 -0.23 7.53 7.89
C ASP A 259 -0.34 7.28 9.39
N ARG A 260 0.75 7.50 10.15
CA ARG A 260 0.78 7.39 11.62
C ARG A 260 -0.25 8.30 12.32
N TYR A 261 -0.69 9.36 11.63
CA TYR A 261 -1.74 10.26 12.10
C TYR A 261 -3.14 9.64 12.02
N PHE A 262 -3.27 8.45 11.45
CA PHE A 262 -4.51 7.70 11.24
C PHE A 262 -4.36 6.23 11.68
N GLY A 263 -3.52 5.96 12.68
CA GLY A 263 -3.38 4.63 13.30
C GLY A 263 -2.33 3.68 12.72
N SER A 264 -1.65 4.04 11.61
CA SER A 264 -0.59 3.20 11.03
C SER A 264 0.58 2.98 11.99
N ARG A 265 1.12 1.75 11.99
CA ARG A 265 2.35 1.36 12.71
C ARG A 265 3.62 1.48 11.85
N GLY A 266 3.49 1.87 10.58
CA GLY A 266 4.60 1.94 9.63
C GLY A 266 4.76 0.66 8.80
N SER A 267 5.91 0.47 8.15
CA SER A 267 6.17 -0.68 7.27
C SER A 267 6.08 -2.00 8.04
N PHE A 268 5.48 -3.05 7.45
CA PHE A 268 5.48 -4.40 8.03
C PHE A 268 6.92 -4.88 8.28
N PHE A 269 7.84 -4.58 7.36
CA PHE A 269 9.25 -4.98 7.47
C PHE A 269 10.03 -4.23 8.56
N SER A 270 9.41 -3.24 9.21
CA SER A 270 9.87 -2.63 10.45
C SER A 270 8.96 -2.94 11.64
N PHE A 271 7.80 -3.59 11.42
CA PHE A 271 6.81 -3.82 12.44
C PHE A 271 7.10 -5.13 13.17
N ALA A 272 7.24 -4.96 14.47
CA ALA A 272 7.68 -5.98 15.39
C ALA A 272 6.56 -6.16 16.43
N PRO A 273 5.73 -7.21 16.36
CA PRO A 273 4.71 -7.46 17.39
C PRO A 273 5.32 -7.92 18.74
N GLY A 274 4.73 -8.91 19.40
CA GLY A 274 5.30 -9.61 20.57
C GLY A 274 4.54 -10.89 20.95
N ILE A 275 3.44 -11.12 20.24
CA ILE A 275 2.26 -11.95 20.50
C ILE A 275 1.18 -11.42 19.54
N GLY A 276 0.30 -12.28 19.02
CA GLY A 276 -0.90 -11.84 18.30
C GLY A 276 -1.24 -12.64 17.05
N SER A 277 -2.31 -12.21 16.38
CA SER A 277 -2.76 -12.78 15.12
C SER A 277 -2.98 -11.68 14.08
N PHE A 278 -2.45 -11.92 12.88
CA PHE A 278 -2.20 -10.93 11.84
C PHE A 278 -2.77 -11.41 10.50
N GLU A 279 -3.28 -10.47 9.72
CA GLU A 279 -3.56 -10.66 8.29
C GLU A 279 -2.39 -10.12 7.48
N CYS A 280 -2.07 -10.78 6.38
CA CYS A 280 -0.98 -10.41 5.48
C CYS A 280 -1.43 -10.54 4.03
N ASN A 281 -1.83 -9.43 3.42
CA ASN A 281 -2.16 -9.33 2.00
C ASN A 281 -1.13 -8.44 1.28
N PRO A 282 0.11 -8.93 1.07
CA PRO A 282 1.17 -8.16 0.44
C PRO A 282 0.84 -7.83 -1.03
N PRO A 283 1.45 -6.78 -1.60
CA PRO A 283 1.37 -6.50 -3.04
C PRO A 283 1.65 -7.76 -3.88
N PHE A 284 0.84 -8.00 -4.92
CA PHE A 284 0.88 -9.23 -5.73
C PHE A 284 2.05 -9.27 -6.74
N ASP A 285 3.26 -8.95 -6.30
CA ASP A 285 4.50 -9.24 -6.99
C ASP A 285 5.34 -10.26 -6.20
N ARG A 286 6.15 -11.04 -6.92
CA ARG A 286 6.87 -12.17 -6.32
C ARG A 286 7.83 -11.75 -5.21
N ARG A 287 8.49 -10.58 -5.32
CA ARG A 287 9.46 -10.14 -4.30
C ARG A 287 8.74 -9.67 -3.03
N SER A 288 7.66 -8.90 -3.14
CA SER A 288 6.87 -8.50 -1.96
C SER A 288 6.26 -9.70 -1.24
N ILE A 289 5.81 -10.73 -1.97
CA ILE A 289 5.32 -11.97 -1.36
C ILE A 289 6.46 -12.77 -0.74
N GLN A 290 7.58 -12.97 -1.45
CA GLN A 290 8.77 -13.61 -0.90
C GLN A 290 9.20 -12.94 0.40
N GLN A 291 9.33 -11.61 0.40
CA GLN A 291 9.65 -10.79 1.57
C GLN A 291 8.60 -10.92 2.69
N CYS A 292 7.31 -11.04 2.37
CA CYS A 292 6.26 -11.26 3.36
C CYS A 292 6.41 -12.61 4.09
N PHE A 293 6.52 -13.72 3.35
CA PHE A 293 6.71 -15.06 3.94
C PHE A 293 8.05 -15.16 4.67
N ALA A 294 9.12 -14.61 4.07
CA ALA A 294 10.43 -14.43 4.66
C ALA A 294 10.35 -13.76 6.04
N TYR A 295 9.72 -12.59 6.11
CA TYR A 295 9.54 -11.84 7.35
C TYR A 295 8.81 -12.70 8.40
N ILE A 296 7.69 -13.31 8.02
CA ILE A 296 6.89 -14.16 8.91
C ILE A 296 7.69 -15.34 9.50
N VAL A 297 8.50 -16.05 8.72
CA VAL A 297 9.23 -17.23 9.23
C VAL A 297 10.23 -16.85 10.33
N GLN A 298 11.00 -15.77 10.16
CA GLN A 298 11.90 -15.33 11.24
C GLN A 298 11.13 -14.72 12.44
N LEU A 299 9.96 -14.06 12.26
CA LEU A 299 9.12 -13.67 13.41
C LEU A 299 8.78 -14.89 14.29
N LEU A 300 8.46 -16.02 13.66
CA LEU A 300 8.10 -17.26 14.33
C LEU A 300 9.33 -17.94 14.94
N ARG A 301 10.46 -18.03 14.23
CA ARG A 301 11.73 -18.56 14.76
C ARG A 301 12.26 -17.73 15.93
N GLU A 302 12.17 -16.39 15.87
CA GLU A 302 12.51 -15.50 17.00
C GLU A 302 11.54 -15.63 18.18
N ALA A 303 10.27 -15.97 17.95
CA ALA A 303 9.34 -16.24 19.02
C ALA A 303 9.63 -17.57 19.73
N ASP A 304 9.96 -18.62 18.98
CA ASP A 304 10.28 -19.94 19.53
C ASP A 304 11.66 -20.01 20.19
N ALA A 305 12.59 -19.13 19.80
CA ALA A 305 13.88 -18.96 20.47
C ALA A 305 13.78 -18.31 21.88
N LYS A 306 12.60 -17.82 22.28
CA LYS A 306 12.37 -17.23 23.62
C LYS A 306 12.15 -18.36 24.64
N ALA A 307 12.58 -18.14 25.89
CA ALA A 307 12.38 -19.11 26.98
C ALA A 307 10.90 -19.33 27.35
N ASP A 308 10.00 -18.46 26.89
CA ASP A 308 8.55 -18.56 27.00
C ASP A 308 7.90 -18.11 25.67
N PRO A 309 7.76 -19.01 24.67
CA PRO A 309 7.28 -18.67 23.34
C PRO A 309 5.83 -18.16 23.36
N HIS A 310 5.66 -16.87 23.08
CA HIS A 310 4.35 -16.24 23.00
C HIS A 310 3.62 -16.64 21.70
N PRO A 311 2.27 -16.70 21.70
CA PRO A 311 1.51 -17.19 20.56
C PRO A 311 1.49 -16.21 19.38
N LEU A 312 1.91 -16.69 18.21
CA LEU A 312 1.91 -15.96 16.94
C LEU A 312 1.16 -16.70 15.83
N SER A 313 0.44 -15.94 15.01
CA SER A 313 -0.38 -16.44 13.91
C SER A 313 -0.46 -15.45 12.76
N PHE A 314 -0.16 -15.89 11.54
CA PHE A 314 -0.22 -15.09 10.32
C PHE A 314 -1.14 -15.78 9.32
N VAL A 315 -2.18 -15.07 8.87
CA VAL A 315 -3.05 -15.52 7.78
C VAL A 315 -2.69 -14.72 6.53
N VAL A 316 -1.96 -15.37 5.62
CA VAL A 316 -1.42 -14.75 4.41
C VAL A 316 -2.36 -15.01 3.24
N VAL A 317 -2.75 -13.97 2.49
CA VAL A 317 -3.60 -14.09 1.31
C VAL A 317 -2.86 -13.51 0.11
N ILE A 318 -2.71 -14.31 -0.95
CA ILE A 318 -2.01 -13.91 -2.18
C ILE A 318 -2.71 -14.39 -3.43
N GLY A 319 -2.55 -13.66 -4.54
CA GLY A 319 -2.81 -14.18 -5.88
C GLY A 319 -1.82 -15.30 -6.24
N GLU A 320 -2.33 -16.36 -6.88
CA GLU A 320 -1.51 -17.49 -7.34
C GLU A 320 -0.57 -17.07 -8.50
N MET A 321 0.68 -17.54 -8.45
CA MET A 321 1.72 -17.24 -9.44
C MET A 321 2.09 -18.48 -10.26
N GLU A 322 2.29 -18.32 -11.58
CA GLU A 322 2.66 -19.45 -12.43
C GLU A 322 4.06 -19.97 -12.06
N ARG A 323 4.13 -21.27 -11.70
CA ARG A 323 5.37 -22.00 -11.33
C ARG A 323 6.09 -21.43 -10.11
N TRP A 324 5.36 -20.82 -9.17
CA TRP A 324 5.94 -20.34 -7.91
C TRP A 324 5.01 -20.62 -6.73
N ASP A 325 5.55 -21.22 -5.67
CA ASP A 325 4.84 -21.54 -4.43
C ASP A 325 5.69 -21.10 -3.23
N PRO A 326 5.21 -20.21 -2.34
CA PRO A 326 5.96 -19.77 -1.17
C PRO A 326 6.38 -20.91 -0.23
N VAL A 327 5.65 -22.04 -0.20
CA VAL A 327 5.96 -23.18 0.67
C VAL A 327 7.24 -23.90 0.25
N VAL A 328 7.50 -23.95 -1.06
CA VAL A 328 8.67 -24.64 -1.65
C VAL A 328 9.86 -23.67 -1.82
N GLU A 329 9.59 -22.37 -1.98
CA GLU A 329 10.58 -21.38 -2.41
C GLU A 329 11.06 -20.42 -1.30
N VAL A 330 10.56 -20.55 -0.08
CA VAL A 330 10.98 -19.73 1.08
C VAL A 330 11.31 -20.64 2.27
N GLU A 331 12.56 -20.58 2.72
CA GLU A 331 13.21 -21.56 3.61
C GLU A 331 12.61 -21.58 5.02
N GLY A 332 11.71 -22.54 5.26
CA GLY A 332 11.05 -22.74 6.56
C GLY A 332 9.58 -22.34 6.62
N VAL A 333 8.96 -21.96 5.49
CA VAL A 333 7.49 -21.81 5.45
C VAL A 333 6.79 -23.12 5.81
N GLU A 334 7.34 -24.26 5.38
CA GLU A 334 6.82 -25.60 5.72
C GLU A 334 6.95 -25.97 7.21
N GLU A 335 7.90 -25.38 7.97
CA GLU A 335 8.04 -25.61 9.41
C GLU A 335 6.83 -25.08 10.20
N TYR A 336 6.22 -24.01 9.69
CA TYR A 336 5.18 -23.22 10.37
C TYR A 336 3.79 -23.31 9.72
N LEU A 337 3.70 -23.91 8.53
CA LEU A 337 2.46 -24.02 7.77
C LEU A 337 1.48 -25.00 8.43
N CYS A 338 0.43 -24.45 9.04
CA CYS A 338 -0.65 -25.22 9.63
C CYS A 338 -1.70 -25.66 8.60
N GLU A 339 -1.96 -24.84 7.57
CA GLU A 339 -2.92 -25.14 6.51
C GLU A 339 -2.71 -24.24 5.28
N ALA A 340 -3.03 -24.75 4.09
CA ALA A 340 -3.13 -23.96 2.86
C ALA A 340 -4.45 -24.25 2.11
N ARG A 341 -5.15 -23.21 1.67
CA ARG A 341 -6.36 -23.32 0.83
C ARG A 341 -6.31 -22.40 -0.37
N ARG A 342 -6.34 -23.02 -1.55
CA ARG A 342 -6.46 -22.37 -2.84
C ARG A 342 -7.93 -22.17 -3.21
N VAL A 343 -8.26 -21.00 -3.75
CA VAL A 343 -9.58 -20.68 -4.32
C VAL A 343 -9.45 -20.31 -5.79
N GLU A 344 -10.30 -20.94 -6.60
CA GLU A 344 -10.18 -20.87 -8.05
C GLU A 344 -10.41 -19.47 -8.63
N ARG A 345 -9.85 -19.30 -9.83
CA ARG A 345 -10.00 -18.10 -10.65
C ARG A 345 -11.48 -17.73 -10.83
N GLY A 346 -11.85 -16.54 -10.39
CA GLY A 346 -13.22 -16.04 -10.49
C GLY A 346 -14.25 -16.76 -9.61
N ARG A 347 -13.83 -17.50 -8.58
CA ARG A 347 -14.70 -18.00 -7.50
C ARG A 347 -14.69 -17.14 -6.24
N HIS A 348 -13.80 -16.16 -6.19
CA HIS A 348 -13.61 -15.23 -5.08
C HIS A 348 -13.54 -13.78 -5.58
N SER A 349 -13.60 -12.86 -4.65
CA SER A 349 -13.53 -11.42 -4.89
C SER A 349 -12.69 -10.72 -3.82
N TYR A 350 -12.27 -9.52 -4.18
CA TYR A 350 -11.62 -8.57 -3.28
C TYR A 350 -12.41 -7.26 -3.32
N LEU A 351 -12.28 -6.41 -2.30
CA LEU A 351 -12.63 -5.00 -2.40
C LEU A 351 -11.62 -4.26 -3.29
N TRP A 352 -12.11 -3.27 -4.04
CA TRP A 352 -11.27 -2.38 -4.82
C TRP A 352 -10.49 -1.42 -3.89
N GLY A 353 -9.17 -1.58 -3.77
CA GLY A 353 -8.37 -0.89 -2.73
C GLY A 353 -8.31 0.64 -2.83
N MET A 354 -8.77 1.24 -3.93
CA MET A 354 -8.99 2.69 -4.06
C MET A 354 -10.41 3.10 -3.62
N GLN A 355 -11.05 2.31 -2.76
CA GLN A 355 -12.41 2.46 -2.21
C GLN A 355 -12.75 3.84 -1.62
N HIS A 356 -11.75 4.66 -1.29
CA HIS A 356 -11.95 6.06 -0.90
C HIS A 356 -12.45 6.94 -2.06
N ARG A 357 -12.22 6.56 -3.31
CA ARG A 357 -12.27 7.43 -4.48
C ARG A 357 -13.62 7.42 -5.19
N PRO A 358 -14.26 8.59 -5.41
CA PRO A 358 -15.48 8.67 -6.21
C PRO A 358 -15.20 8.51 -7.71
N VAL A 359 -15.19 7.27 -8.21
CA VAL A 359 -15.03 6.98 -9.64
C VAL A 359 -16.37 6.84 -10.34
N ARG A 360 -16.57 7.64 -11.38
CA ARG A 360 -17.68 7.54 -12.33
C ARG A 360 -17.30 6.58 -13.48
N GLY A 361 -17.85 5.38 -13.45
CA GLY A 361 -17.81 4.41 -14.56
C GLY A 361 -19.15 4.38 -15.31
N ARG A 362 -19.72 3.18 -15.48
CA ARG A 362 -21.15 2.99 -15.87
C ARG A 362 -22.14 3.26 -14.71
N GLY A 363 -21.62 3.59 -13.54
CA GLY A 363 -22.30 4.05 -12.33
C GLY A 363 -21.25 4.71 -11.42
N TRP A 364 -21.62 5.07 -10.19
CA TRP A 364 -20.64 5.46 -9.17
C TRP A 364 -20.09 4.22 -8.46
N ARG A 365 -18.76 4.15 -8.31
CA ARG A 365 -18.12 3.11 -7.49
C ARG A 365 -18.24 3.46 -6.01
N THR A 366 -18.82 2.57 -5.23
CA THR A 366 -19.04 2.69 -3.78
C THR A 366 -17.85 2.15 -2.98
N ALA A 367 -17.87 2.36 -1.67
CA ALA A 367 -16.96 1.71 -0.72
C ALA A 367 -17.10 0.17 -0.67
N ALA A 368 -18.20 -0.39 -1.18
CA ALA A 368 -18.50 -1.83 -1.20
C ALA A 368 -18.27 -2.46 -2.59
N ASP A 369 -17.64 -1.73 -3.53
CA ASP A 369 -17.34 -2.22 -4.87
C ASP A 369 -16.30 -3.35 -4.85
N GLU A 370 -16.78 -4.58 -4.82
CA GLU A 370 -15.95 -5.76 -5.04
C GLU A 370 -15.66 -6.01 -6.53
N TRP A 371 -14.50 -6.61 -6.81
CA TRP A 371 -14.16 -7.16 -8.13
C TRP A 371 -13.90 -8.65 -8.05
N LYS A 372 -14.51 -9.41 -8.98
CA LYS A 372 -14.23 -10.83 -9.17
C LYS A 372 -12.78 -11.01 -9.60
N ALA A 373 -12.04 -11.83 -8.88
CA ALA A 373 -10.61 -12.01 -9.10
C ALA A 373 -10.31 -12.57 -10.51
N SER A 374 -9.33 -11.95 -11.17
CA SER A 374 -8.87 -12.28 -12.52
C SER A 374 -7.92 -13.50 -12.57
N MET A 375 -7.37 -13.87 -11.42
CA MET A 375 -6.48 -15.02 -11.15
C MET A 375 -7.11 -15.89 -10.05
N ALA A 376 -6.52 -17.07 -9.79
CA ALA A 376 -6.75 -17.81 -8.56
C ALA A 376 -5.98 -17.14 -7.40
N SER A 377 -6.33 -17.49 -6.15
CA SER A 377 -5.63 -17.01 -4.95
C SER A 377 -5.47 -18.15 -3.94
N ALA A 378 -4.55 -18.00 -3.00
CA ALA A 378 -4.34 -18.94 -1.91
C ALA A 378 -4.28 -18.23 -0.55
N VAL A 379 -4.82 -18.89 0.46
CA VAL A 379 -4.80 -18.49 1.87
C VAL A 379 -3.94 -19.49 2.64
N TYR A 380 -2.97 -18.99 3.38
CA TYR A 380 -2.01 -19.78 4.17
C TYR A 380 -2.12 -19.39 5.64
N TRP A 381 -2.13 -20.38 6.53
CA TRP A 381 -2.08 -20.18 7.98
C TRP A 381 -0.71 -20.62 8.49
N LEU A 382 0.10 -19.67 8.95
CA LEU A 382 1.40 -19.94 9.57
C LEU A 382 1.32 -19.59 11.06
N GLN A 383 1.67 -20.52 11.94
CA GLN A 383 1.60 -20.31 13.39
C GLN A 383 2.75 -21.04 14.08
N ASN A 384 3.28 -20.47 15.16
CA ASN A 384 4.14 -21.24 16.06
C ASN A 384 3.29 -22.15 16.97
N ALA A 385 3.92 -23.04 17.73
CA ALA A 385 3.20 -24.02 18.56
C ALA A 385 2.22 -23.37 19.54
N ALA A 386 2.60 -22.25 20.17
CA ALA A 386 1.72 -21.49 21.04
C ALA A 386 0.54 -20.83 20.28
N GLY A 387 0.80 -20.32 19.06
CA GLY A 387 -0.22 -19.84 18.14
C GLY A 387 -1.23 -20.93 17.76
N GLY A 388 -0.75 -22.15 17.50
CA GLY A 388 -1.57 -23.34 17.24
C GLY A 388 -2.51 -23.72 18.39
N VAL A 389 -2.08 -23.53 19.64
CA VAL A 389 -2.95 -23.73 20.82
C VAL A 389 -3.97 -22.58 20.97
N THR A 390 -3.58 -21.34 20.64
CA THR A 390 -4.38 -20.14 20.89
C THR A 390 -5.44 -19.90 19.80
N TRP A 391 -5.10 -20.12 18.52
CA TRP A 391 -5.97 -19.92 17.37
C TRP A 391 -5.98 -21.16 16.45
N PRO A 392 -6.33 -22.36 16.97
CA PRO A 392 -6.16 -23.63 16.27
C PRO A 392 -6.84 -23.64 14.91
N VAL A 393 -6.11 -24.10 13.90
CA VAL A 393 -6.52 -24.13 12.49
C VAL A 393 -7.39 -25.35 12.21
N THR A 394 -8.60 -25.36 12.77
CA THR A 394 -9.58 -26.43 12.53
C THR A 394 -10.25 -26.25 11.16
N ARG A 395 -10.60 -27.38 10.54
CA ARG A 395 -11.27 -27.43 9.24
C ARG A 395 -12.48 -26.49 9.17
N ASP A 396 -13.37 -26.52 10.15
CA ASP A 396 -14.60 -25.71 10.15
C ASP A 396 -14.32 -24.20 10.12
N LYS A 397 -13.23 -23.74 10.75
CA LYS A 397 -12.81 -22.34 10.69
C LYS A 397 -12.22 -21.98 9.33
N VAL A 398 -11.42 -22.88 8.77
CA VAL A 398 -10.80 -22.73 7.44
C VAL A 398 -11.88 -22.68 6.36
N ASP A 399 -12.79 -23.66 6.35
CA ASP A 399 -13.92 -23.73 5.42
C ASP A 399 -14.83 -22.49 5.58
N ALA A 400 -15.02 -21.95 6.80
CA ALA A 400 -15.74 -20.69 7.01
C ALA A 400 -15.03 -19.43 6.49
N VAL A 401 -13.68 -19.36 6.54
CA VAL A 401 -12.92 -18.27 5.89
C VAL A 401 -13.01 -18.39 4.37
N MET A 402 -12.86 -19.61 3.83
CA MET A 402 -12.96 -19.85 2.39
C MET A 402 -14.37 -19.61 1.84
N GLU A 403 -15.43 -19.82 2.63
CA GLU A 403 -16.79 -19.40 2.28
C GLU A 403 -16.89 -17.87 2.22
N ALA A 404 -16.40 -17.17 3.25
CA ALA A 404 -16.45 -15.71 3.31
C ALA A 404 -15.58 -15.02 2.23
N PHE A 405 -14.58 -15.70 1.66
CA PHE A 405 -13.77 -15.17 0.56
C PHE A 405 -14.45 -15.32 -0.82
N LYS A 406 -15.51 -16.15 -0.95
CA LYS A 406 -16.21 -16.31 -2.22
C LYS A 406 -16.85 -15.00 -2.70
N LEU A 407 -17.06 -14.94 -4.00
CA LEU A 407 -17.92 -13.94 -4.63
C LEU A 407 -19.39 -14.36 -4.44
N GLU A 408 -20.21 -13.41 -4.00
CA GLU A 408 -21.68 -13.50 -3.91
C GLU A 408 -22.37 -13.40 -5.29
#